data_AF-A0A9E4C135-F1
#
_entry.id   AF-A0A9E4C135-F1
#
_cell.length_a   1.000
_cell.length_b   1.000
_cell.length_c   1.000
_cell.angle_alpha   90.00
_cell.angle_beta   90.00
_cell.angle_gamma   90.00
#
_symmetry.space_group_name_H-M   'P 1'
#
loop_
_entity.id
_entity.type
_entity.pdbx_description
1 polymer ?
#
loop_
_entity_poly.entity_id
_entity_poly.type
_entity_poly.pdbx_seq_one_letter_code
_entity_poly.pdbx_strand_id
1 'polypeptide(L)'
;MTFSKPDFNGVQVDFASDKYQATILASRISEPIRGSTQLSGGITEPVTQTNITSLFGGRATFQVGDFVEIGAQVMDASNGNTLLDMFNGDLVAGSLTAGQSTAPLTAIAVILSDDSPDDNEGGAALFSHDVRITSRDFDTGKETVSTLQEVVRPGSQWPVIFGGFRRPGFLAADGPERIIVNYDFNDPGYVGPDPTTIVGVDFNYVLANDFKVEMWSDRQTGLRGAPPPPLTAEVIDAAQPALLAVRRAEGNVADITNLQRIEFSYGLPTANLVGGFTIEGTGVLGFDFYGEWDRNKRYFQFPNAALFNEGEEHAVSSEGSDAWYFNVSRNVFPYFFYGEAYAIDEAYSTTAFLVSATGDVQYDNTQRHLYEFVDDNDDQDRFPDW
;
A
#
# COMPACT_ATOMS: atom_id res chain seq x y z
N MET A 1 -5.09 -2.83 -16.99
CA MET A 1 -4.54 -1.94 -15.95
C MET A 1 -3.66 -2.70 -14.95
N THR A 2 -3.13 -3.88 -15.34
CA THR A 2 -2.41 -4.79 -14.44
C THR A 2 -0.88 -4.74 -14.54
N PHE A 3 -0.31 -4.77 -15.75
CA PHE A 3 1.15 -4.72 -15.96
C PHE A 3 1.50 -4.21 -17.37
N SER A 4 2.39 -3.24 -17.45
CA SER A 4 2.98 -2.72 -18.70
C SER A 4 4.37 -2.15 -18.36
N LYS A 5 5.43 -2.82 -18.80
CA LYS A 5 6.83 -2.46 -18.54
C LYS A 5 7.65 -2.66 -19.81
N PRO A 6 7.94 -1.59 -20.57
CA PRO A 6 8.80 -1.67 -21.75
C PRO A 6 10.21 -2.21 -21.42
N ASP A 7 10.76 -1.78 -20.28
CA ASP A 7 12.10 -2.16 -19.80
C ASP A 7 12.05 -3.25 -18.71
N PHE A 8 11.19 -4.27 -18.88
CA PHE A 8 11.16 -5.41 -17.97
C PHE A 8 12.49 -6.19 -18.00
N ASN A 9 13.10 -6.38 -16.83
CA ASN A 9 14.27 -7.23 -16.64
C ASN A 9 13.88 -8.45 -15.81
N GLY A 10 13.90 -9.64 -16.40
CA GLY A 10 13.55 -10.88 -15.72
C GLY A 10 13.50 -12.08 -16.66
N VAL A 11 12.83 -13.14 -16.22
CA VAL A 11 12.52 -14.32 -17.03
C VAL A 11 11.08 -14.21 -17.50
N GLN A 12 10.88 -14.44 -18.80
CA GLN A 12 9.58 -14.59 -19.43
C GLN A 12 9.48 -15.97 -20.08
N VAL A 13 8.36 -16.65 -19.86
CA VAL A 13 8.04 -17.92 -20.51
C VAL A 13 6.68 -17.78 -21.17
N ASP A 14 6.65 -17.97 -22.47
CA ASP A 14 5.44 -17.89 -23.28
C ASP A 14 5.02 -19.25 -23.81
N PHE A 15 3.71 -19.48 -23.81
CA PHE A 15 3.05 -20.59 -24.42
C PHE A 15 1.93 -20.07 -25.33
N ALA A 16 1.88 -20.57 -26.56
CA ALA A 16 0.83 -20.22 -27.50
C ALA A 16 0.36 -21.47 -28.24
N SER A 17 -0.95 -21.56 -28.43
CA SER A 17 -1.65 -22.58 -29.20
C SER A 17 -2.86 -21.95 -29.87
N ASP A 18 -3.57 -22.70 -30.72
CA ASP A 18 -4.71 -22.20 -31.49
C ASP A 18 -5.80 -21.53 -30.64
N LYS A 19 -6.01 -21.98 -29.39
CA LYS A 19 -7.09 -21.46 -28.51
C LYS A 19 -6.62 -20.94 -27.17
N TYR A 20 -5.36 -21.14 -26.82
CA TYR A 20 -4.83 -20.81 -25.50
C TYR A 20 -3.51 -20.10 -25.65
N GLN A 21 -3.33 -19.01 -24.93
CA GLN A 21 -2.06 -18.35 -24.74
C GLN A 21 -1.79 -18.19 -23.25
N ALA A 22 -0.54 -18.29 -22.84
CA ALA A 22 -0.12 -18.03 -21.49
C ALA A 22 1.27 -17.43 -21.44
N THR A 23 1.47 -16.46 -20.55
CA THR A 23 2.76 -15.84 -20.28
C THR A 23 2.98 -15.89 -18.78
N ILE A 24 4.19 -16.25 -18.36
CA ILE A 24 4.65 -16.17 -16.98
C ILE A 24 5.87 -15.24 -16.95
N LEU A 25 5.88 -14.33 -15.98
CA LEU A 25 6.98 -13.42 -15.69
C LEU A 25 7.51 -13.69 -14.29
N ALA A 26 8.82 -13.67 -14.14
CA ALA A 26 9.47 -13.70 -12.84
C ALA A 26 10.71 -12.81 -12.85
N SER A 27 10.87 -11.98 -11.82
CA SER A 27 12.04 -11.10 -11.70
C SER A 27 12.42 -10.88 -10.24
N ARG A 28 13.68 -10.55 -10.02
CA ARG A 28 14.12 -9.86 -8.81
C ARG A 28 14.23 -8.38 -9.15
N ILE A 29 13.26 -7.60 -8.70
CA ILE A 29 13.15 -6.18 -9.03
C ILE A 29 13.96 -5.28 -8.08
N SER A 30 14.34 -5.77 -6.90
CA SER A 30 15.34 -5.09 -6.07
C SER A 30 16.76 -5.36 -6.57
N GLU A 31 17.46 -4.30 -6.99
CA GLU A 31 18.84 -4.33 -7.53
C GLU A 31 19.06 -5.28 -8.75
N PRO A 32 18.39 -5.05 -9.90
CA PRO A 32 18.36 -5.97 -11.04
C PRO A 32 19.70 -6.22 -11.76
N ILE A 33 20.80 -5.56 -11.34
CA ILE A 33 22.10 -5.53 -12.05
C ILE A 33 23.28 -6.07 -11.20
N ARG A 34 23.12 -6.31 -9.89
CA ARG A 34 24.25 -6.68 -9.01
C ARG A 34 24.22 -8.15 -8.56
N GLY A 35 24.66 -9.04 -9.46
CA GLY A 35 24.93 -10.45 -9.13
C GLY A 35 26.26 -10.68 -8.37
N SER A 36 27.13 -9.67 -8.33
CA SER A 36 28.42 -9.73 -7.65
C SER A 36 29.00 -8.33 -7.40
N THR A 37 29.67 -8.12 -6.27
CA THR A 37 30.49 -6.92 -6.04
C THR A 37 31.96 -7.25 -6.26
N GLN A 38 32.65 -6.52 -7.13
CA GLN A 38 34.11 -6.58 -7.23
C GLN A 38 34.73 -5.83 -6.05
N LEU A 39 35.41 -6.56 -5.18
CA LEU A 39 36.32 -5.95 -4.20
C LEU A 39 37.59 -5.48 -4.92
N SER A 40 38.19 -4.40 -4.41
CA SER A 40 39.49 -3.92 -4.88
C SER A 40 40.54 -5.03 -4.69
N GLY A 41 40.92 -5.70 -5.78
CA GLY A 41 41.73 -6.92 -5.76
C GLY A 41 41.23 -8.06 -6.67
N GLY A 42 40.11 -7.88 -7.38
CA GLY A 42 39.66 -8.84 -8.39
C GLY A 42 38.95 -10.08 -7.84
N ILE A 43 38.57 -10.06 -6.56
CA ILE A 43 37.73 -11.09 -5.93
C ILE A 43 36.27 -10.70 -6.15
N THR A 44 35.54 -11.60 -6.79
CA THR A 44 34.11 -11.49 -7.06
C THR A 44 33.38 -12.31 -6.00
N GLU A 45 32.87 -11.67 -4.96
CA GLU A 45 32.04 -12.36 -3.97
C GLU A 45 30.57 -12.40 -4.44
N PRO A 46 29.88 -13.54 -4.29
CA PRO A 46 28.43 -13.58 -4.40
C PRO A 46 27.86 -12.59 -3.40
N VAL A 47 26.92 -11.77 -3.85
CA VAL A 47 26.21 -10.87 -2.95
C VAL A 47 25.32 -11.73 -2.05
N THR A 48 25.75 -12.00 -0.82
CA THR A 48 24.93 -12.64 0.21
C THR A 48 23.96 -11.60 0.77
N GLN A 49 22.96 -11.25 -0.02
CA GLN A 49 21.90 -10.36 0.43
C GLN A 49 20.77 -11.17 1.05
N THR A 50 20.39 -10.73 2.24
CA THR A 50 19.26 -11.30 2.97
C THR A 50 17.94 -10.66 2.60
N ASN A 51 17.91 -9.45 2.02
CA ASN A 51 16.67 -8.73 1.71
C ASN A 51 16.47 -8.62 0.18
N ILE A 52 15.29 -8.98 -0.31
CA ILE A 52 14.94 -8.94 -1.74
C ILE A 52 13.50 -8.45 -1.95
N THR A 53 13.21 -7.86 -3.11
CA THR A 53 11.85 -7.71 -3.62
C THR A 53 11.75 -8.52 -4.90
N SER A 54 10.86 -9.50 -4.90
CA SER A 54 10.61 -10.37 -6.05
C SER A 54 9.33 -9.95 -6.74
N LEU A 55 9.26 -10.23 -8.04
CA LEU A 55 8.11 -9.97 -8.89
C LEU A 55 7.71 -11.28 -9.55
N PHE A 56 6.43 -11.63 -9.47
CA PHE A 56 5.85 -12.77 -10.18
C PHE A 56 4.58 -12.34 -10.89
N GLY A 57 4.45 -12.71 -12.16
CA GLY A 57 3.29 -12.37 -12.96
C GLY A 57 2.86 -13.52 -13.85
N GLY A 58 1.58 -13.54 -14.19
CA GLY A 58 1.04 -14.50 -15.13
C GLY A 58 -0.18 -13.95 -15.85
N ARG A 59 -0.31 -14.26 -17.13
CA ARG A 59 -1.52 -14.02 -17.93
C ARG A 59 -1.85 -15.28 -18.70
N ALA A 60 -3.12 -15.65 -18.75
CA ALA A 60 -3.61 -16.70 -19.62
C ALA A 60 -4.87 -16.23 -20.34
N THR A 61 -4.95 -16.50 -21.63
CA THR A 61 -6.13 -16.20 -22.46
C THR A 61 -6.67 -17.46 -23.12
N PHE A 62 -7.99 -17.45 -23.35
CA PHE A 62 -8.73 -18.53 -23.97
C PHE A 62 -9.70 -17.97 -25.00
N GLN A 63 -9.62 -18.47 -26.23
CA GLN A 63 -10.52 -18.09 -27.31
C GLN A 63 -11.79 -18.95 -27.30
N VAL A 64 -12.95 -18.29 -27.23
CA VAL A 64 -14.29 -18.89 -27.29
C VAL A 64 -14.89 -18.66 -28.67
N GLY A 65 -14.84 -19.71 -29.50
CA GLY A 65 -15.23 -19.58 -30.92
C GLY A 65 -14.21 -18.73 -31.68
N ASP A 66 -14.68 -17.92 -32.63
CA ASP A 66 -13.81 -17.09 -33.48
C ASP A 66 -13.89 -15.60 -33.12
N PHE A 67 -14.71 -15.24 -32.13
CA PHE A 67 -15.17 -13.86 -31.91
C PHE A 67 -15.06 -13.37 -30.46
N VAL A 68 -14.75 -14.23 -29.49
CA VAL A 68 -14.57 -13.82 -28.08
C VAL A 68 -13.26 -14.38 -27.54
N GLU A 69 -12.53 -13.54 -26.81
CA GLU A 69 -11.37 -13.92 -26.00
C GLU A 69 -11.64 -13.59 -24.53
N ILE A 70 -11.27 -14.49 -23.64
CA ILE A 70 -11.33 -14.28 -22.19
C ILE A 70 -9.92 -14.43 -21.63
N GLY A 71 -9.54 -13.52 -20.74
CA GLY A 71 -8.24 -13.54 -20.08
C GLY A 71 -8.36 -13.52 -18.56
N ALA A 72 -7.34 -14.06 -17.90
CA ALA A 72 -7.10 -13.86 -16.48
C ALA A 72 -5.61 -13.50 -16.30
N GLN A 73 -5.35 -12.58 -15.37
CA GLN A 73 -4.00 -12.12 -15.09
C GLN A 73 -3.76 -11.93 -13.59
N VAL A 74 -2.49 -12.03 -13.19
CA VAL A 74 -2.02 -11.75 -11.83
C VAL A 74 -0.62 -11.15 -11.90
N MET A 75 -0.36 -10.18 -11.03
CA MET A 75 0.93 -9.53 -10.86
C MET A 75 1.15 -9.31 -9.37
N ASP A 76 2.24 -9.85 -8.83
CA ASP A 76 2.65 -9.74 -7.44
C ASP A 76 4.05 -9.18 -7.36
N ALA A 77 4.26 -8.21 -6.47
CA ALA A 77 5.58 -7.85 -5.99
C ALA A 77 5.60 -7.91 -4.47
N SER A 78 6.52 -8.70 -3.93
CA SER A 78 6.61 -8.98 -2.51
C SER A 78 8.05 -8.85 -2.01
N ASN A 79 8.18 -8.23 -0.85
CA ASN A 79 9.42 -8.19 -0.09
C ASN A 79 9.66 -9.53 0.58
N GLY A 80 10.92 -9.89 0.67
CA GLY A 80 11.36 -11.13 1.29
C GLY A 80 12.67 -10.97 2.02
N ASN A 81 12.84 -11.79 3.04
CA ASN A 81 14.09 -11.95 3.76
C ASN A 81 14.54 -13.41 3.71
N THR A 82 15.65 -13.71 3.03
CA THR A 82 16.12 -15.09 2.80
C THR A 82 16.46 -15.87 4.07
N LEU A 83 16.62 -15.21 5.22
CA LEU A 83 16.75 -15.88 6.53
C LEU A 83 15.40 -16.26 7.15
N LEU A 84 14.34 -15.48 6.90
CA LEU A 84 12.97 -15.71 7.39
C LEU A 84 12.18 -16.61 6.42
N ASP A 85 12.27 -16.34 5.13
CA ASP A 85 11.46 -16.97 4.07
C ASP A 85 11.90 -18.39 3.70
N MET A 86 13.09 -18.83 4.13
CA MET A 86 13.56 -20.19 3.81
C MET A 86 12.74 -21.28 4.52
N PHE A 87 11.92 -20.92 5.52
CA PHE A 87 11.10 -21.87 6.28
C PHE A 87 9.66 -21.41 6.60
N ASN A 88 9.39 -20.10 6.78
CA ASN A 88 8.09 -19.59 7.27
C ASN A 88 7.59 -18.28 6.58
N GLY A 89 8.09 -17.90 5.40
CA GLY A 89 7.64 -16.64 4.75
C GLY A 89 6.33 -16.80 3.96
N ASP A 90 5.45 -15.78 3.95
CA ASP A 90 4.32 -15.70 3.02
C ASP A 90 4.81 -15.16 1.66
N LEU A 91 4.79 -16.01 0.63
CA LEU A 91 5.27 -15.68 -0.71
C LEU A 91 4.38 -14.67 -1.46
N VAL A 92 3.16 -14.41 -0.97
CA VAL A 92 2.21 -13.47 -1.57
C VAL A 92 2.14 -12.20 -0.74
N ALA A 93 2.00 -12.31 0.58
CA ALA A 93 1.95 -11.14 1.46
C ALA A 93 3.34 -10.50 1.70
N GLY A 94 4.42 -11.23 1.37
CA GLY A 94 5.79 -10.82 1.66
C GLY A 94 6.14 -10.89 3.14
N SER A 95 7.33 -10.44 3.49
CA SER A 95 7.83 -10.32 4.86
C SER A 95 8.56 -9.00 5.10
N LEU A 96 8.53 -8.51 6.35
CA LEU A 96 9.34 -7.38 6.75
C LEU A 96 10.84 -7.72 6.69
N THR A 97 11.62 -6.80 6.14
CA THR A 97 13.06 -6.94 6.04
C THR A 97 13.77 -6.45 7.31
N ALA A 98 15.07 -6.74 7.42
CA ALA A 98 15.85 -6.39 8.62
C ALA A 98 15.83 -4.88 8.96
N GLY A 99 15.89 -4.00 7.95
CA GLY A 99 15.81 -2.56 8.17
C GLY A 99 14.45 -2.08 8.68
N GLN A 100 13.37 -2.82 8.41
CA GLN A 100 12.01 -2.45 8.81
C GLN A 100 11.65 -2.90 10.23
N SER A 101 12.21 -4.01 10.72
CA SER A 101 11.73 -4.66 11.96
C SER A 101 12.78 -4.87 13.06
N THR A 102 14.00 -4.35 12.94
CA THR A 102 15.06 -4.56 13.95
C THR A 102 14.90 -3.76 15.25
N ALA A 103 14.01 -2.76 15.28
CA ALA A 103 13.77 -1.93 16.46
C ALA A 103 12.26 -1.79 16.74
N PRO A 104 11.82 -1.77 18.02
CA PRO A 104 10.41 -1.71 18.37
C PRO A 104 9.78 -0.38 17.95
N LEU A 105 8.60 -0.43 17.34
CA LEU A 105 7.80 0.75 17.03
C LEU A 105 7.35 1.43 18.32
N THR A 106 7.50 2.75 18.39
CA THR A 106 7.17 3.52 19.61
C THR A 106 6.23 4.68 19.37
N ALA A 107 5.99 5.07 18.12
CA ALA A 107 5.02 6.12 17.81
C ALA A 107 4.34 5.88 16.47
N ILE A 108 3.03 6.16 16.43
CA ILE A 108 2.23 6.24 15.20
C ILE A 108 1.51 7.59 15.19
N ALA A 109 1.41 8.23 14.03
CA ALA A 109 0.54 9.37 13.82
C ALA A 109 -0.44 9.07 12.69
N VAL A 110 -1.71 9.40 12.89
CA VAL A 110 -2.74 9.41 11.86
C VAL A 110 -3.01 10.86 11.49
N ILE A 111 -2.83 11.20 10.22
CA ILE A 111 -3.01 12.54 9.67
C ILE A 111 -4.29 12.51 8.85
N LEU A 112 -5.22 13.38 9.20
CA LEU A 112 -6.45 13.62 8.46
C LEU A 112 -6.35 15.01 7.83
N SER A 113 -6.46 15.06 6.51
CA SER A 113 -6.49 16.30 5.74
C SER A 113 -7.64 16.30 4.76
N ASP A 114 -7.87 17.46 4.16
CA ASP A 114 -8.64 17.59 2.93
C ASP A 114 -7.96 16.80 1.79
N ASP A 115 -8.74 16.11 0.96
CA ASP A 115 -8.23 15.42 -0.24
C ASP A 115 -8.15 16.34 -1.47
N SER A 116 -8.95 17.42 -1.48
CA SER A 116 -8.99 18.45 -2.53
C SER A 116 -8.70 19.86 -1.98
N PRO A 117 -7.59 20.07 -1.24
CA PRO A 117 -7.38 21.29 -0.44
C PRO A 117 -7.36 22.61 -1.24
N ASP A 118 -7.16 22.55 -2.56
CA ASP A 118 -7.04 23.72 -3.44
C ASP A 118 -8.40 24.42 -3.69
N ASP A 119 -9.52 23.75 -3.45
CA ASP A 119 -10.84 24.35 -3.64
C ASP A 119 -11.28 25.25 -2.47
N ASN A 120 -10.62 25.13 -1.31
CA ASN A 120 -10.96 25.78 -0.05
C ASN A 120 -12.41 25.52 0.43
N GLU A 121 -13.00 24.40 0.01
CA GLU A 121 -14.29 23.91 0.47
C GLU A 121 -14.08 22.83 1.56
N GLY A 122 -15.16 22.30 2.14
CA GLY A 122 -15.08 21.52 3.38
C GLY A 122 -14.19 20.27 3.26
N GLY A 123 -13.24 20.10 4.18
CA GLY A 123 -12.33 18.94 4.18
C GLY A 123 -12.70 17.91 5.25
N ALA A 124 -11.71 17.13 5.71
CA ALA A 124 -11.94 16.00 6.60
C ALA A 124 -12.70 16.36 7.89
N ALA A 125 -13.79 15.64 8.17
CA ALA A 125 -14.58 15.79 9.38
C ALA A 125 -14.44 14.57 10.31
N LEU A 126 -13.73 14.72 11.43
CA LEU A 126 -13.52 13.69 12.45
C LEU A 126 -14.56 13.76 13.57
N PHE A 127 -15.44 12.76 13.63
CA PHE A 127 -16.48 12.64 14.66
C PHE A 127 -16.01 11.85 15.88
N SER A 128 -15.25 10.77 15.66
CA SER A 128 -14.68 9.97 16.73
C SER A 128 -13.47 9.18 16.25
N HIS A 129 -12.56 8.87 17.16
CA HIS A 129 -11.44 7.97 16.95
C HIS A 129 -11.38 6.96 18.11
N ASP A 130 -10.92 5.76 17.81
CA ASP A 130 -10.66 4.70 18.77
C ASP A 130 -9.44 3.88 18.28
N VAL A 131 -8.81 3.15 19.19
CA VAL A 131 -7.67 2.29 18.89
C VAL A 131 -7.79 0.98 19.68
N ARG A 132 -7.39 -0.12 19.03
CA ARG A 132 -7.20 -1.42 19.65
C ARG A 132 -5.74 -1.81 19.50
N ILE A 133 -5.14 -2.24 20.60
CA ILE A 133 -3.73 -2.64 20.65
C ILE A 133 -3.69 -4.10 21.01
N THR A 134 -3.11 -4.90 20.13
CA THR A 134 -2.88 -6.33 20.35
C THR A 134 -1.45 -6.52 20.82
N SER A 135 -1.29 -7.06 22.04
CA SER A 135 0.01 -7.42 22.60
C SER A 135 0.13 -8.91 22.80
N ARG A 136 1.33 -9.46 22.62
CA ARG A 136 1.67 -10.86 22.87
C ARG A 136 2.62 -10.97 24.05
N ASP A 137 2.29 -11.88 24.97
CA ASP A 137 3.23 -12.39 25.97
C ASP A 137 4.09 -13.47 25.30
N PHE A 138 5.38 -13.19 25.09
CA PHE A 138 6.29 -14.09 24.35
C PHE A 138 6.73 -15.32 25.16
N ASP A 139 6.56 -15.32 26.49
CA ASP A 139 6.83 -16.52 27.31
C ASP A 139 5.71 -17.55 27.17
N THR A 140 4.47 -17.10 27.01
CA THR A 140 3.27 -17.95 26.98
C THR A 140 2.62 -18.06 25.60
N GLY A 141 2.98 -17.21 24.65
CA GLY A 141 2.35 -17.06 23.34
C GLY A 141 0.94 -16.47 23.38
N LYS A 142 0.48 -15.97 24.55
CA LYS A 142 -0.89 -15.49 24.71
C LYS A 142 -1.03 -14.05 24.22
N GLU A 143 -2.00 -13.82 23.33
CA GLU A 143 -2.39 -12.49 22.88
C GLU A 143 -3.49 -11.88 23.75
N THR A 144 -3.40 -10.56 23.95
CA THR A 144 -4.38 -9.74 24.66
C THR A 144 -4.65 -8.47 23.87
N VAL A 145 -5.93 -8.12 23.73
CA VAL A 145 -6.38 -6.89 23.06
C VAL A 145 -6.77 -5.88 24.12
N SER A 146 -6.19 -4.68 24.05
CA SER A 146 -6.51 -3.54 24.90
C SER A 146 -7.19 -2.44 24.09
N THR A 147 -8.21 -1.82 24.66
CA THR A 147 -8.96 -0.70 24.07
C THR A 147 -8.37 0.65 24.47
N LEU A 148 -8.72 1.71 23.75
CA LEU A 148 -8.29 3.08 24.07
C LEU A 148 -8.55 3.45 25.55
N GLN A 149 -9.71 3.09 26.11
CA GLN A 149 -10.05 3.44 27.49
C GLN A 149 -9.19 2.73 28.53
N GLU A 150 -8.68 1.54 28.22
CA GLU A 150 -7.88 0.72 29.14
C GLU A 150 -6.41 1.16 29.16
N VAL A 151 -5.93 1.72 28.06
CA VAL A 151 -4.51 2.11 27.89
C VAL A 151 -4.24 3.57 28.18
N VAL A 152 -5.26 4.33 28.61
CA VAL A 152 -5.13 5.76 28.95
C VAL A 152 -5.16 5.94 30.46
N ARG A 153 -4.14 6.62 30.99
CA ARG A 153 -4.07 6.99 32.40
C ARG A 153 -5.29 7.85 32.76
N PRO A 154 -6.02 7.54 33.84
CA PRO A 154 -7.14 8.38 34.28
C PRO A 154 -6.72 9.85 34.46
N GLY A 155 -7.40 10.75 33.76
CA GLY A 155 -7.14 12.19 33.78
C GLY A 155 -6.06 12.67 32.81
N SER A 156 -5.40 11.78 32.07
CA SER A 156 -4.50 12.14 30.96
C SER A 156 -5.25 12.21 29.63
N GLN A 157 -4.60 12.83 28.64
CA GLN A 157 -5.04 12.84 27.25
C GLN A 157 -4.07 11.98 26.44
N TRP A 158 -4.54 10.85 25.93
CA TRP A 158 -3.83 10.02 24.97
C TRP A 158 -4.87 9.32 24.10
N PRO A 159 -4.69 9.26 22.76
CA PRO A 159 -3.68 9.94 21.96
C PRO A 159 -3.76 11.47 22.07
N VAL A 160 -2.69 12.16 21.69
CA VAL A 160 -2.63 13.63 21.66
C VAL A 160 -3.03 14.13 20.27
N ILE A 161 -4.02 15.02 20.20
CA ILE A 161 -4.52 15.57 18.92
C ILE A 161 -4.01 17.00 18.73
N PHE A 162 -3.39 17.25 17.57
CA PHE A 162 -3.01 18.59 17.10
C PHE A 162 -3.83 19.01 15.89
N GLY A 163 -3.98 20.32 15.73
CA GLY A 163 -4.69 20.93 14.61
C GLY A 163 -6.20 20.70 14.63
N GLY A 164 -6.83 21.05 13.50
CA GLY A 164 -8.27 20.96 13.30
C GLY A 164 -9.09 22.07 13.97
N PHE A 165 -10.14 22.49 13.28
CA PHE A 165 -11.13 23.44 13.77
C PHE A 165 -12.25 22.73 14.50
N ARG A 166 -12.60 23.19 15.71
CA ARG A 166 -13.75 22.67 16.45
C ARG A 166 -15.05 23.15 15.81
N ARG A 167 -15.83 22.23 15.26
CA ARG A 167 -17.21 22.44 14.82
C ARG A 167 -18.19 21.74 15.79
N PRO A 168 -19.49 22.06 15.76
CA PRO A 168 -20.47 21.38 16.61
C PRO A 168 -20.51 19.86 16.34
N GLY A 169 -19.88 19.08 17.22
CA GLY A 169 -19.91 17.61 17.19
C GLY A 169 -18.76 16.92 16.48
N PHE A 170 -17.81 17.65 15.88
CA PHE A 170 -16.66 17.06 15.17
C PHE A 170 -15.47 18.05 15.06
N LEU A 171 -14.28 17.54 14.74
CA LEU A 171 -13.13 18.33 14.32
C LEU A 171 -13.08 18.38 12.80
N ALA A 172 -12.83 19.55 12.22
CA ALA A 172 -12.70 19.74 10.78
C ALA A 172 -11.26 20.11 10.39
N ALA A 173 -10.76 19.52 9.30
CA ALA A 173 -9.52 19.90 8.63
C ALA A 173 -9.87 20.37 7.22
N ASP A 174 -10.15 21.67 7.07
CA ASP A 174 -10.55 22.29 5.81
C ASP A 174 -9.32 22.91 5.11
N GLY A 175 -9.20 22.75 3.79
CA GLY A 175 -8.09 23.28 3.00
C GLY A 175 -6.72 22.75 3.51
N PRO A 176 -5.73 23.61 3.81
CA PRO A 176 -4.40 23.15 4.25
C PRO A 176 -4.34 22.69 5.72
N GLU A 177 -5.44 22.79 6.47
CA GLU A 177 -5.49 22.36 7.88
C GLU A 177 -5.37 20.84 7.99
N ARG A 178 -4.82 20.34 9.11
CA ARG A 178 -4.66 18.91 9.36
C ARG A 178 -5.07 18.58 10.79
N ILE A 179 -5.84 17.51 10.97
CA ILE A 179 -6.02 16.88 12.28
C ILE A 179 -4.98 15.77 12.40
N ILE A 180 -4.12 15.87 13.41
CA ILE A 180 -3.02 14.92 13.61
C ILE A 180 -3.22 14.22 14.95
N VAL A 181 -3.56 12.94 14.91
CA VAL A 181 -3.79 12.09 16.08
C VAL A 181 -2.50 11.30 16.38
N ASN A 182 -1.81 11.66 17.47
CA ASN A 182 -0.53 11.08 17.85
C ASN A 182 -0.68 10.00 18.91
N TYR A 183 -0.33 8.77 18.55
CA TYR A 183 -0.22 7.60 19.41
C TYR A 183 1.25 7.38 19.75
N ASP A 184 1.77 8.18 20.68
CA ASP A 184 3.12 8.00 21.23
C ASP A 184 3.05 7.03 22.42
N PHE A 185 3.61 5.82 22.26
CA PHE A 185 3.57 4.79 23.30
C PHE A 185 4.57 5.05 24.45
N ASN A 186 5.41 6.08 24.34
CA ASN A 186 6.25 6.55 25.44
C ASN A 186 5.62 7.73 26.22
N ASP A 187 4.47 8.24 25.79
CA ASP A 187 3.80 9.35 26.47
C ASP A 187 3.37 8.93 27.90
N PRO A 188 3.58 9.77 28.94
CA PRO A 188 3.20 9.44 30.32
C PRO A 188 1.70 9.16 30.54
N GLY A 189 0.85 9.61 29.61
CA GLY A 189 -0.58 9.34 29.54
C GLY A 189 -0.91 7.94 29.02
N TYR A 190 0.00 7.27 28.34
CA TYR A 190 -0.12 5.87 27.94
C TYR A 190 0.24 4.94 29.11
N VAL A 191 -0.62 3.97 29.39
CA VAL A 191 -0.47 2.93 30.42
C VAL A 191 -0.79 1.54 29.90
N GLY A 192 -0.77 1.36 28.58
CA GLY A 192 -1.02 0.08 27.92
C GLY A 192 0.18 -0.86 27.94
N PRO A 193 0.15 -1.92 27.10
CA PRO A 193 1.26 -2.86 26.95
C PRO A 193 2.58 -2.20 26.59
N ASP A 194 3.69 -2.82 26.98
CA ASP A 194 5.04 -2.39 26.58
C ASP A 194 5.15 -2.41 25.04
N PRO A 195 5.67 -1.35 24.38
CA PRO A 195 5.78 -1.30 22.92
C PRO A 195 6.47 -2.51 22.29
N THR A 196 7.41 -3.14 22.98
CA THR A 196 8.11 -4.35 22.53
C THR A 196 7.20 -5.57 22.42
N THR A 197 6.09 -5.59 23.17
CA THR A 197 5.10 -6.67 23.20
C THR A 197 3.95 -6.47 22.22
N ILE A 198 3.82 -5.28 21.63
CA ILE A 198 2.74 -4.96 20.69
C ILE A 198 3.01 -5.66 19.36
N VAL A 199 2.03 -6.42 18.89
CA VAL A 199 2.07 -7.15 17.61
C VAL A 199 1.05 -6.65 16.60
N GLY A 200 0.20 -5.70 16.98
CA GLY A 200 -0.77 -5.07 16.09
C GLY A 200 -1.44 -3.85 16.71
N VAL A 201 -1.79 -2.88 15.87
CA VAL A 201 -2.53 -1.68 16.26
C VAL A 201 -3.59 -1.42 15.20
N ASP A 202 -4.86 -1.47 15.60
CA ASP A 202 -6.01 -1.26 14.74
C ASP A 202 -6.71 0.05 15.09
N PHE A 203 -7.02 0.86 14.09
CA PHE A 203 -7.68 2.14 14.22
C PHE A 203 -9.13 2.06 13.80
N ASN A 204 -10.01 2.77 14.51
CA ASN A 204 -11.42 2.89 14.17
C ASN A 204 -11.82 4.36 14.21
N TYR A 205 -12.07 4.93 13.04
CA TYR A 205 -12.36 6.35 12.88
C TYR A 205 -13.75 6.52 12.29
N VAL A 206 -14.47 7.54 12.75
CA VAL A 206 -15.72 7.97 12.13
C VAL A 206 -15.45 9.28 11.42
N LEU A 207 -15.44 9.23 10.09
CA LEU A 207 -15.07 10.34 9.20
C LEU A 207 -16.21 10.66 8.25
N ALA A 208 -16.25 11.91 7.78
CA ALA A 208 -17.08 12.35 6.67
C ALA A 208 -16.33 13.41 5.86
N ASN A 209 -16.98 13.87 4.79
CA ASN A 209 -16.52 14.85 3.82
C ASN A 209 -15.35 14.37 2.95
N ASP A 210 -14.67 15.30 2.30
CA ASP A 210 -13.51 15.07 1.46
C ASP A 210 -12.26 14.88 2.32
N PHE A 211 -12.06 13.64 2.78
CA PHE A 211 -10.96 13.30 3.67
C PHE A 211 -9.87 12.51 2.94
N LYS A 212 -8.63 12.78 3.34
CA LYS A 212 -7.46 11.95 3.11
C LYS A 212 -6.92 11.47 4.45
N VAL A 213 -6.72 10.17 4.57
CA VAL A 213 -6.11 9.52 5.74
C VAL A 213 -4.70 9.07 5.37
N GLU A 214 -3.71 9.64 6.03
CA GLU A 214 -2.32 9.25 5.94
C GLU A 214 -1.80 8.76 7.28
N MET A 215 -0.83 7.86 7.24
CA MET A 215 -0.16 7.34 8.43
C MET A 215 1.35 7.60 8.41
N TRP A 216 1.90 7.75 9.60
CA TRP A 216 3.33 7.82 9.88
C TRP A 216 3.67 6.97 11.09
N SER A 217 4.90 6.45 11.16
CA SER A 217 5.48 5.92 12.39
C SER A 217 6.98 6.21 12.50
N ASP A 218 7.54 5.99 13.68
CA ASP A 218 8.99 6.04 13.91
C ASP A 218 9.76 4.89 13.25
N ARG A 219 9.08 3.98 12.53
CA ARG A 219 9.65 2.94 11.65
C ARG A 219 9.45 3.22 10.16
N GLN A 220 8.68 4.24 9.79
CA GLN A 220 8.46 4.63 8.40
C GLN A 220 9.58 5.58 7.96
N THR A 221 10.56 5.05 7.21
CA THR A 221 11.73 5.82 6.77
C THR A 221 11.49 6.51 5.44
N GLY A 222 12.13 7.66 5.24
CA GLY A 222 12.08 8.42 4.00
C GLY A 222 13.45 8.90 3.55
N LEU A 223 13.46 9.79 2.56
CA LEU A 223 14.64 10.53 2.09
C LEU A 223 15.21 11.40 3.21
N ARG A 224 14.31 11.95 4.03
CA ARG A 224 14.65 12.72 5.22
C ARG A 224 14.51 11.86 6.47
N GLY A 225 15.25 12.23 7.50
CA GLY A 225 15.17 11.54 8.79
C GLY A 225 13.78 11.68 9.40
N ALA A 226 13.33 10.62 10.07
CA ALA A 226 12.05 10.63 10.77
C ALA A 226 12.07 11.71 11.88
N PRO A 227 11.07 12.60 11.93
CA PRO A 227 10.95 13.58 13.01
C PRO A 227 10.62 12.88 14.34
N PRO A 228 10.98 13.47 15.49
CA PRO A 228 10.54 12.95 16.78
C PRO A 228 9.04 13.17 16.98
N PRO A 229 8.32 12.23 17.62
CA PRO A 229 6.95 12.46 18.05
C PRO A 229 6.89 13.48 19.23
N PRO A 230 5.74 14.14 19.44
CA PRO A 230 4.54 14.11 18.61
C PRO A 230 4.70 14.96 17.33
N LEU A 231 3.99 14.58 16.27
CA LEU A 231 3.90 15.36 15.05
C LEU A 231 2.89 16.51 15.17
N THR A 232 3.27 17.66 14.61
CA THR A 232 2.40 18.80 14.36
C THR A 232 2.46 19.17 12.87
N ALA A 233 1.56 20.05 12.42
CA ALA A 233 1.57 20.55 11.05
C ALA A 233 2.93 21.15 10.66
N GLU A 234 3.52 21.95 11.55
CA GLU A 234 4.82 22.59 11.34
C GLU A 234 5.97 21.57 11.25
N VAL A 235 5.92 20.51 12.07
CA VAL A 235 6.92 19.43 12.02
C VAL A 235 6.82 18.68 10.70
N ILE A 236 5.60 18.35 10.25
CA ILE A 236 5.39 17.66 8.98
C ILE A 236 5.92 18.53 7.82
N ASP A 237 5.62 19.83 7.81
CA ASP A 237 6.05 20.73 6.74
C ASP A 237 7.56 20.92 6.70
N ALA A 238 8.20 21.02 7.87
CA ALA A 238 9.64 21.21 7.97
C ALA A 238 10.43 19.92 7.68
N ALA A 239 10.02 18.81 8.30
CA ALA A 239 10.73 17.54 8.18
C ALA A 239 10.38 16.78 6.90
N GLN A 240 9.18 17.00 6.35
CA GLN A 240 8.60 16.25 5.23
C GLN A 240 8.82 14.74 5.40
N PRO A 241 8.30 14.13 6.48
CA PRO A 241 8.43 12.70 6.68
C PRO A 241 7.71 11.94 5.58
N ALA A 242 8.16 10.72 5.28
CA ALA A 242 7.39 9.82 4.44
C ALA A 242 6.03 9.56 5.10
N LEU A 243 4.94 9.76 4.37
CA LEU A 243 3.56 9.48 4.77
C LEU A 243 3.00 8.41 3.84
N LEU A 244 2.23 7.46 4.38
CA LEU A 244 1.57 6.44 3.58
C LEU A 244 0.07 6.70 3.56
N ALA A 245 -0.48 6.85 2.35
CA ALA A 245 -1.91 7.01 2.15
C ALA A 245 -2.64 5.69 2.43
N VAL A 246 -3.58 5.76 3.38
CA VAL A 246 -4.39 4.63 3.83
C VAL A 246 -5.69 4.60 3.07
N ARG A 247 -6.39 5.74 3.08
CA ARG A 247 -7.74 5.88 2.53
C ARG A 247 -8.02 7.32 2.11
N ARG A 248 -8.86 7.47 1.10
CA ARG A 248 -9.36 8.76 0.61
C ARG A 248 -10.89 8.69 0.51
N ALA A 249 -11.55 9.83 0.48
CA ALA A 249 -12.98 9.90 0.29
C ALA A 249 -13.35 9.64 -1.17
N GLU A 250 -14.53 9.04 -1.39
CA GLU A 250 -15.10 8.94 -2.73
C GLU A 250 -15.70 10.30 -3.11
N GLY A 251 -14.97 11.01 -3.97
CA GLY A 251 -15.33 12.34 -4.44
C GLY A 251 -15.25 13.44 -3.37
N ASN A 252 -15.51 14.67 -3.81
CA ASN A 252 -15.39 15.86 -2.99
C ASN A 252 -16.72 16.21 -2.30
N VAL A 253 -16.98 15.57 -1.16
CA VAL A 253 -18.21 15.75 -0.36
C VAL A 253 -17.97 16.77 0.74
N ALA A 254 -18.86 17.75 0.94
CA ALA A 254 -18.69 18.78 1.98
C ALA A 254 -19.82 18.85 3.03
N ASP A 255 -20.88 18.06 2.85
CA ASP A 255 -22.15 18.18 3.59
C ASP A 255 -22.44 17.01 4.56
N ILE A 256 -21.43 16.17 4.84
CA ILE A 256 -21.47 15.04 5.78
C ILE A 256 -22.33 13.86 5.28
N THR A 257 -22.81 13.89 4.04
CA THR A 257 -23.67 12.82 3.49
C THR A 257 -22.96 11.46 3.37
N ASN A 258 -21.62 11.44 3.33
CA ASN A 258 -20.79 10.24 3.27
C ASN A 258 -20.24 9.79 4.66
N LEU A 259 -20.87 10.20 5.77
CA LEU A 259 -20.44 9.80 7.13
C LEU A 259 -20.31 8.29 7.25
N GLN A 260 -19.10 7.84 7.58
CA GLN A 260 -18.76 6.43 7.60
C GLN A 260 -17.77 6.08 8.70
N ARG A 261 -17.77 4.80 9.07
CA ARG A 261 -16.75 4.21 9.92
C ARG A 261 -15.66 3.60 9.04
N ILE A 262 -14.42 3.92 9.34
CA ILE A 262 -13.23 3.43 8.65
C ILE A 262 -12.38 2.69 9.66
N GLU A 263 -12.08 1.44 9.35
CA GLU A 263 -11.25 0.54 10.14
C GLU A 263 -10.02 0.20 9.31
N PHE A 264 -8.83 0.31 9.90
CA PHE A 264 -7.57 0.00 9.24
C PHE A 264 -6.51 -0.35 10.28
N SER A 265 -5.60 -1.24 9.91
CA SER A 265 -4.49 -1.68 10.75
C SER A 265 -3.22 -0.90 10.39
N TYR A 266 -2.40 -0.60 11.40
CA TYR A 266 -1.06 -0.10 11.13
C TYR A 266 -0.15 -1.24 10.63
N GLY A 267 0.59 -0.98 9.56
CA GLY A 267 1.66 -1.85 9.11
C GLY A 267 2.57 -1.17 8.10
N LEU A 268 3.78 -1.69 7.95
CA LEU A 268 4.69 -1.30 6.88
C LEU A 268 4.37 -2.13 5.62
N PRO A 269 4.37 -1.54 4.42
CA PRO A 269 4.13 -2.25 3.17
C PRO A 269 5.11 -3.41 2.94
N THR A 270 4.56 -4.58 2.61
CA THR A 270 5.33 -5.80 2.34
C THR A 270 5.10 -6.36 0.95
N ALA A 271 3.89 -6.21 0.39
CA ALA A 271 3.60 -6.66 -0.97
C ALA A 271 2.47 -5.87 -1.62
N ASN A 272 2.45 -5.90 -2.96
CA ASN A 272 1.33 -5.43 -3.76
C ASN A 272 0.96 -6.47 -4.81
N LEU A 273 -0.32 -6.86 -4.83
CA LEU A 273 -0.89 -7.87 -5.72
C LEU A 273 -2.02 -7.25 -6.54
N VAL A 274 -1.97 -7.37 -7.86
CA VAL A 274 -3.07 -7.04 -8.76
C VAL A 274 -3.46 -8.29 -9.53
N GLY A 275 -4.73 -8.69 -9.45
CA GLY A 275 -5.26 -9.80 -10.24
C GLY A 275 -6.55 -9.39 -10.94
N GLY A 276 -6.78 -9.88 -12.15
CA GLY A 276 -7.91 -9.42 -12.94
C GLY A 276 -8.37 -10.38 -14.01
N PHE A 277 -9.46 -10.00 -14.66
CA PHE A 277 -10.09 -10.69 -15.78
C PHE A 277 -10.30 -9.74 -16.93
N THR A 278 -10.11 -10.23 -18.15
CA THR A 278 -10.44 -9.49 -19.39
C THR A 278 -11.45 -10.26 -20.21
N ILE A 279 -12.30 -9.53 -20.93
CA ILE A 279 -13.14 -10.08 -21.99
C ILE A 279 -13.07 -9.17 -23.21
N GLU A 280 -12.83 -9.77 -24.36
CA GLU A 280 -12.81 -9.08 -25.63
C GLU A 280 -13.75 -9.78 -26.60
N GLY A 281 -14.48 -9.01 -27.40
CA GLY A 281 -15.33 -9.53 -28.45
C GLY A 281 -15.19 -8.73 -29.73
N THR A 282 -15.06 -9.42 -30.87
CA THR A 282 -15.03 -8.83 -32.21
C THR A 282 -16.23 -9.30 -33.01
N GLY A 283 -17.03 -8.37 -33.53
CA GLY A 283 -18.17 -8.66 -34.41
C GLY A 283 -19.35 -9.39 -33.75
N VAL A 284 -19.40 -9.46 -32.41
CA VAL A 284 -20.45 -10.16 -31.66
C VAL A 284 -21.78 -9.43 -31.82
N LEU A 285 -22.71 -10.02 -32.59
CA LEU A 285 -23.96 -9.35 -33.00
C LEU A 285 -23.71 -7.99 -33.68
N GLY A 286 -22.53 -7.82 -34.31
CA GLY A 286 -22.08 -6.58 -34.93
C GLY A 286 -21.47 -5.55 -33.97
N PHE A 287 -21.16 -5.94 -32.72
CA PHE A 287 -20.46 -5.12 -31.75
C PHE A 287 -19.03 -5.61 -31.54
N ASP A 288 -18.13 -4.66 -31.36
CA ASP A 288 -16.79 -4.88 -30.82
C ASP A 288 -16.77 -4.34 -29.39
N PHE A 289 -16.17 -5.07 -28.44
CA PHE A 289 -16.12 -4.64 -27.04
C PHE A 289 -14.87 -5.15 -26.34
N TYR A 290 -14.43 -4.40 -25.34
CA TYR A 290 -13.39 -4.80 -24.40
C TYR A 290 -13.84 -4.46 -22.98
N GLY A 291 -13.62 -5.40 -22.06
CA GLY A 291 -13.85 -5.20 -20.65
C GLY A 291 -12.69 -5.74 -19.83
N GLU A 292 -12.33 -5.03 -18.78
CA GLU A 292 -11.32 -5.42 -17.81
C GLU A 292 -11.82 -5.11 -16.40
N TRP A 293 -11.61 -6.04 -15.48
CA TRP A 293 -11.81 -5.87 -14.05
C TRP A 293 -10.56 -6.36 -13.34
N ASP A 294 -9.97 -5.49 -12.53
CA ASP A 294 -8.78 -5.73 -11.74
C ASP A 294 -9.10 -5.53 -10.26
N ARG A 295 -8.52 -6.39 -9.42
CA ARG A 295 -8.54 -6.28 -7.97
C ARG A 295 -7.13 -6.16 -7.45
N ASN A 296 -6.91 -5.08 -6.74
CA ASN A 296 -5.69 -4.79 -6.02
C ASN A 296 -5.78 -5.22 -4.56
N LYS A 297 -4.70 -5.81 -4.04
CA LYS A 297 -4.47 -6.09 -2.62
C LYS A 297 -3.10 -5.59 -2.23
N ARG A 298 -3.07 -4.63 -1.31
CA ARG A 298 -1.83 -4.13 -0.69
C ARG A 298 -1.67 -4.80 0.67
N TYR A 299 -0.52 -5.41 0.91
CA TYR A 299 -0.20 -6.14 2.13
C TYR A 299 0.72 -5.32 3.02
N PHE A 300 0.47 -5.41 4.32
CA PHE A 300 1.21 -4.69 5.34
C PHE A 300 1.43 -5.60 6.55
N GLN A 301 2.54 -5.39 7.25
CA GLN A 301 2.85 -6.11 8.48
C GLN A 301 3.23 -5.14 9.60
N PHE A 302 2.80 -5.43 10.82
CA PHE A 302 3.17 -4.65 11.99
C PHE A 302 4.64 -4.96 12.38
N PRO A 303 5.54 -3.97 12.45
CA PRO A 303 6.94 -4.22 12.80
C PRO A 303 7.10 -4.54 14.29
N ASN A 304 7.59 -5.74 14.58
CA ASN A 304 7.93 -6.18 15.93
C ASN A 304 9.33 -6.83 15.94
N ALA A 305 10.24 -6.27 16.74
CA ALA A 305 11.62 -6.73 16.83
C ALA A 305 11.79 -8.07 17.53
N ALA A 306 10.93 -8.41 18.50
CA ALA A 306 10.98 -9.70 19.17
C ALA A 306 10.62 -10.83 18.19
N LEU A 307 9.49 -10.71 17.48
CA LEU A 307 9.09 -11.66 16.43
C LEU A 307 10.18 -11.81 15.36
N PHE A 308 10.74 -10.69 14.89
CA PHE A 308 11.81 -10.71 13.90
C PHE A 308 13.07 -11.45 14.38
N ASN A 309 13.50 -11.21 15.62
CA ASN A 309 14.70 -11.85 16.19
C ASN A 309 14.50 -13.35 16.45
N GLU A 310 13.27 -13.77 16.72
CA GLU A 310 12.90 -15.18 16.93
C GLU A 310 12.61 -15.92 15.62
N GLY A 311 12.56 -15.21 14.49
CA GLY A 311 12.25 -15.79 13.19
C GLY A 311 10.76 -16.14 13.03
N GLU A 312 9.89 -15.50 13.80
CA GLU A 312 8.44 -15.67 13.72
C GLU A 312 7.82 -14.71 12.70
N GLU A 313 6.67 -15.12 12.14
CA GLU A 313 5.89 -14.31 11.22
C GLU A 313 5.22 -13.12 11.92
N HIS A 314 5.20 -11.98 11.24
CA HIS A 314 4.40 -10.83 11.66
C HIS A 314 2.93 -10.99 11.24
N ALA A 315 2.03 -10.36 11.99
CA ALA A 315 0.62 -10.33 11.61
C ALA A 315 0.44 -9.59 10.28
N VAL A 316 -0.16 -10.29 9.30
CA VAL A 316 -0.46 -9.76 7.97
C VAL A 316 -1.80 -9.04 7.98
N SER A 317 -1.79 -7.80 7.52
CA SER A 317 -2.97 -7.00 7.20
C SER A 317 -3.02 -6.74 5.70
N SER A 318 -4.20 -6.51 5.14
CA SER A 318 -4.34 -6.17 3.72
C SER A 318 -5.51 -5.23 3.46
N GLU A 319 -5.30 -4.30 2.54
CA GLU A 319 -6.36 -3.44 1.99
C GLU A 319 -6.67 -3.84 0.56
N GLY A 320 -7.96 -3.85 0.20
CA GLY A 320 -8.43 -4.24 -1.13
C GLY A 320 -9.11 -3.09 -1.87
N SER A 321 -8.89 -3.02 -3.18
CA SER A 321 -9.46 -1.99 -4.06
C SER A 321 -9.70 -2.58 -5.44
N ASP A 322 -10.79 -2.19 -6.10
CA ASP A 322 -11.16 -2.68 -7.42
C ASP A 322 -11.03 -1.56 -8.47
N ALA A 323 -10.73 -1.93 -9.71
CA ALA A 323 -10.72 -1.06 -10.87
C ALA A 323 -11.36 -1.79 -12.05
N TRP A 324 -12.18 -1.11 -12.84
CA TRP A 324 -12.77 -1.70 -14.04
C TRP A 324 -12.98 -0.69 -15.15
N TYR A 325 -12.98 -1.22 -16.36
CA TYR A 325 -13.15 -0.48 -17.60
C TYR A 325 -13.95 -1.32 -18.58
N PHE A 326 -14.86 -0.69 -19.31
CA PHE A 326 -15.61 -1.34 -20.38
C PHE A 326 -15.84 -0.35 -21.53
N ASN A 327 -15.57 -0.79 -22.74
CA ASN A 327 -15.97 -0.10 -23.96
C ASN A 327 -16.74 -1.02 -24.90
N VAL A 328 -17.58 -0.40 -25.72
CA VAL A 328 -18.34 -1.08 -26.76
C VAL A 328 -18.51 -0.16 -27.95
N SER A 329 -18.35 -0.70 -29.15
CA SER A 329 -18.53 0.02 -30.40
C SER A 329 -19.28 -0.81 -31.44
N ARG A 330 -19.90 -0.13 -32.40
CA ARG A 330 -20.57 -0.76 -33.53
C ARG A 330 -20.59 0.14 -34.74
N ASN A 331 -20.13 -0.41 -35.85
CA ASN A 331 -20.14 0.24 -37.16
C ASN A 331 -21.29 -0.32 -38.01
N VAL A 332 -22.29 0.51 -38.36
CA VAL A 332 -23.40 0.15 -39.26
C VAL A 332 -23.62 1.29 -40.24
N PHE A 333 -22.95 1.23 -41.39
CA PHE A 333 -22.95 2.32 -42.37
C PHE A 333 -24.36 2.89 -42.64
N PRO A 334 -24.55 4.22 -42.57
CA PRO A 334 -23.56 5.28 -42.32
C PRO A 334 -23.36 5.63 -40.82
N TYR A 335 -23.93 4.86 -39.90
CA TYR A 335 -23.94 5.14 -38.46
C TYR A 335 -22.79 4.45 -37.70
N PHE A 336 -22.33 5.12 -36.65
CA PHE A 336 -21.36 4.61 -35.69
C PHE A 336 -21.89 4.81 -34.27
N PHE A 337 -21.69 3.80 -33.42
CA PHE A 337 -22.00 3.83 -32.00
C PHE A 337 -20.74 3.53 -31.19
N TYR A 338 -20.53 4.27 -30.10
CA TYR A 338 -19.47 4.05 -29.12
C TYR A 338 -20.02 4.37 -27.73
N GLY A 339 -19.63 3.57 -26.75
CA GLY A 339 -19.91 3.78 -25.34
C GLY A 339 -18.76 3.28 -24.48
N GLU A 340 -18.54 3.96 -23.36
CA GLU A 340 -17.44 3.71 -22.43
C GLU A 340 -17.92 3.95 -21.00
N ALA A 341 -17.47 3.11 -20.08
CA ALA A 341 -17.72 3.26 -18.65
C ALA A 341 -16.53 2.67 -17.88
N TYR A 342 -16.19 3.30 -16.75
CA TYR A 342 -15.10 2.86 -15.89
C TYR A 342 -15.35 3.30 -14.45
N ALA A 343 -14.71 2.63 -13.50
CA ALA A 343 -14.54 3.11 -12.14
C ALA A 343 -13.21 2.57 -11.58
N ILE A 344 -12.52 3.38 -10.78
CA ILE A 344 -11.26 3.04 -10.13
C ILE A 344 -11.38 3.51 -8.69
N ASP A 345 -11.31 2.58 -7.75
CA ASP A 345 -11.30 2.92 -6.32
C ASP A 345 -10.07 3.79 -6.00
N GLU A 346 -10.22 4.77 -5.10
CA GLU A 346 -9.18 5.76 -4.79
C GLU A 346 -7.91 5.14 -4.16
N ALA A 347 -8.02 3.93 -3.65
CA ALA A 347 -6.96 3.15 -3.03
C ALA A 347 -6.33 2.11 -3.98
N TYR A 348 -6.83 1.98 -5.22
CA TYR A 348 -6.23 1.13 -6.24
C TYR A 348 -4.84 1.65 -6.60
N SER A 349 -3.83 0.79 -6.51
CA SER A 349 -2.45 1.16 -6.80
C SER A 349 -1.69 0.01 -7.46
N THR A 350 -0.90 0.35 -8.47
CA THR A 350 0.05 -0.54 -9.16
C THR A 350 1.45 -0.46 -8.57
N THR A 351 1.64 0.31 -7.51
CA THR A 351 2.94 0.62 -6.94
C THR A 351 3.38 -0.43 -5.92
N ALA A 352 4.56 -1.00 -6.11
CA ALA A 352 5.22 -1.83 -5.12
C ALA A 352 6.43 -1.11 -4.51
N PHE A 353 6.74 -1.40 -3.25
CA PHE A 353 7.91 -0.84 -2.58
C PHE A 353 9.11 -1.78 -2.69
N LEU A 354 10.25 -1.23 -3.08
CA LEU A 354 11.51 -1.96 -3.20
C LEU A 354 12.36 -1.83 -1.94
N VAL A 355 12.91 -2.95 -1.48
CA VAL A 355 13.88 -2.95 -0.36
C VAL A 355 15.29 -2.70 -0.87
N SER A 356 16.09 -1.95 -0.10
CA SER A 356 17.53 -1.83 -0.31
C SER A 356 18.26 -3.11 0.10
N ALA A 357 19.56 -3.20 -0.23
CA ALA A 357 20.43 -4.26 0.28
C ALA A 357 20.47 -4.33 1.82
N THR A 358 20.30 -3.21 2.53
CA THR A 358 20.23 -3.16 4.00
C THR A 358 18.86 -3.57 4.55
N GLY A 359 17.85 -3.73 3.68
CA GLY A 359 16.48 -4.06 4.06
C GLY A 359 15.69 -2.84 4.52
N ASP A 360 16.11 -1.64 4.13
CA ASP A 360 15.38 -0.41 4.37
C ASP A 360 14.52 -0.06 3.15
N VAL A 361 13.43 0.66 3.38
CA VAL A 361 12.56 1.19 2.32
C VAL A 361 12.34 2.68 2.57
N GLN A 362 12.77 3.54 1.64
CA GLN A 362 12.42 4.96 1.72
C GLN A 362 11.08 5.18 1.00
N TYR A 363 9.98 5.27 1.75
CA TYR A 363 8.62 5.26 1.20
C TYR A 363 8.25 6.51 0.38
N ASP A 364 9.04 7.58 0.45
CA ASP A 364 8.91 8.82 -0.31
C ASP A 364 9.94 8.94 -1.45
N ASN A 365 10.75 7.90 -1.70
CA ASN A 365 11.79 7.91 -2.73
C ASN A 365 11.33 7.20 -4.01
N THR A 366 10.55 7.91 -4.82
CA THR A 366 10.00 7.43 -6.10
C THR A 366 11.08 6.92 -7.07
N GLN A 367 12.30 7.45 -7.00
CA GLN A 367 13.38 7.11 -7.94
C GLN A 367 14.10 5.80 -7.64
N ARG A 368 14.01 5.27 -6.40
CA ARG A 368 14.81 4.11 -5.98
C ARG A 368 14.03 3.01 -5.28
N HIS A 369 12.93 3.38 -4.63
CA HIS A 369 12.21 2.50 -3.72
C HIS A 369 10.77 2.20 -4.17
N LEU A 370 10.37 2.66 -5.35
CA LEU A 370 9.07 2.35 -5.94
C LEU A 370 9.27 1.58 -7.25
N TYR A 371 8.35 0.68 -7.51
CA TYR A 371 8.23 -0.07 -8.76
C TYR A 371 6.77 -0.08 -9.17
N GLU A 372 6.42 0.62 -10.24
CA GLU A 372 5.08 0.55 -10.81
C GLU A 372 4.89 -0.74 -11.60
N PHE A 373 3.70 -1.33 -11.59
CA PHE A 373 3.38 -2.42 -12.51
C PHE A 373 3.06 -1.89 -13.90
N VAL A 374 2.47 -0.70 -13.99
CA VAL A 374 2.07 -0.05 -15.23
C VAL A 374 2.86 1.25 -15.36
N ASP A 375 3.74 1.32 -16.36
CA ASP A 375 4.39 2.57 -16.74
C ASP A 375 3.48 3.42 -17.61
N ASP A 376 3.45 4.73 -17.34
CA ASP A 376 2.93 5.70 -18.29
C ASP A 376 4.02 5.98 -19.33
N ASN A 377 3.81 5.48 -20.54
CA ASN A 377 4.69 5.70 -21.68
C ASN A 377 3.82 5.88 -22.93
N ASP A 378 2.91 6.84 -22.85
CA ASP A 378 1.98 7.18 -23.92
C ASP A 378 2.68 7.85 -25.12
N ASP A 379 3.87 8.43 -24.92
CA ASP A 379 4.70 9.06 -25.94
C ASP A 379 5.75 8.13 -26.59
N GLN A 380 5.83 6.87 -26.14
CA GLN A 380 6.77 5.83 -26.60
C GLN A 380 8.24 6.24 -26.52
N ASP A 381 8.60 7.09 -25.57
CA ASP A 381 9.98 7.42 -25.36
C ASP A 381 10.74 6.28 -24.64
N ARG A 382 12.04 6.50 -24.40
CA ARG A 382 12.89 5.50 -23.76
C ARG A 382 12.74 5.48 -22.23
N PHE A 383 12.21 6.55 -21.64
CA PHE A 383 12.13 6.73 -20.19
C PHE A 383 10.69 7.11 -19.82
N PRO A 384 9.90 6.14 -19.34
CA PRO A 384 8.52 6.40 -18.92
C PRO A 384 8.39 7.67 -18.06
N ASP A 385 7.34 8.44 -18.35
CA ASP A 385 7.00 9.63 -17.58
C ASP A 385 6.45 9.24 -16.19
N TRP A 386 6.70 10.09 -15.18
CA TRP A 386 6.26 9.90 -13.79
C TRP A 386 5.72 11.18 -13.16
#